data_AF-A0A1L9PVE0-F1
#
_entry.id   AF-A0A1L9PVE0-F1
#
_cell.length_a   1.000
_cell.length_b   1.000
_cell.length_c   1.000
_cell.angle_alpha   90.00
_cell.angle_beta   90.00
_cell.angle_gamma   90.00
#
_symmetry.space_group_name_H-M   'P 1'
#
loop_
_entity.id
_entity.type
_entity.pdbx_description
1 polymer ?
#
loop_
_entity_poly.entity_id
_entity_poly.type
_entity_poly.pdbx_seq_one_letter_code
_entity_poly.pdbx_strand_id
1 'polypeptide(L)'
;MASAIVTGDTGITGTNLHAQVCLWAAATPKAGNNIFNVTNGDTESWQNLWPRLAARFGCRTPNPMFPNGGAADTKGYKDYESSIARMPNKHPLSARAANIGVSSDPSKEDSPTLFSQIDPQKCSAWADVNNAWGKVRDKYGLDQTTWDKDTCDFIAFALGRDWSCVGSMSKARKLCWNGYADTWDELVEVFEALEKEDILPPAERLKADF
;
A
#
# COMPACT_ATOMS: atom_id res chain seq x y z
N MET A 1 -25.59 -8.15 4.72
CA MET A 1 -24.89 -7.66 5.93
C MET A 1 -23.50 -8.28 5.92
N ALA A 2 -22.54 -7.53 5.38
CA ALA A 2 -21.08 -7.67 5.47
C ALA A 2 -20.50 -6.59 4.53
N SER A 3 -20.69 -5.32 4.89
CA SER A 3 -19.95 -4.21 4.25
C SER A 3 -18.56 -4.21 4.87
N ALA A 4 -17.72 -5.11 4.39
CA ALA A 4 -16.30 -5.21 4.74
C ALA A 4 -15.48 -5.04 3.46
N ILE A 5 -15.73 -3.95 2.74
CA ILE A 5 -14.77 -3.42 1.77
C ILE A 5 -14.51 -1.99 2.20
N VAL A 6 -13.75 -1.89 3.28
CA VAL A 6 -12.82 -0.79 3.42
C VAL A 6 -11.52 -1.44 2.96
N THR A 7 -10.88 -0.94 1.89
CA THR A 7 -9.62 -1.36 1.24
C THR A 7 -9.26 -2.86 1.24
N GLY A 8 -9.14 -3.47 0.05
CA GLY A 8 -8.77 -4.89 -0.08
C GLY A 8 -7.42 -5.26 0.55
N ASP A 9 -7.32 -6.47 1.10
CA ASP A 9 -6.08 -7.03 1.64
C ASP A 9 -5.00 -7.13 0.56
N THR A 10 -3.75 -6.88 0.94
CA THR A 10 -2.63 -6.87 0.00
C THR A 10 -1.45 -7.69 0.53
N GLY A 11 -0.89 -8.53 -0.34
CA GLY A 11 0.44 -9.08 -0.15
C GLY A 11 1.47 -8.03 -0.54
N ILE A 12 2.36 -7.69 0.39
CA ILE A 12 3.49 -6.78 0.16
C ILE A 12 4.75 -7.62 -0.05
N THR A 13 5.73 -7.07 -0.77
CA THR A 13 7.03 -7.69 -1.01
C THR A 13 8.14 -6.71 -0.69
N GLY A 14 8.90 -7.02 0.36
CA GLY A 14 10.15 -6.33 0.68
C GLY A 14 11.23 -6.64 -0.36
N THR A 15 12.07 -5.66 -0.64
CA THR A 15 13.16 -5.78 -1.63
C THR A 15 14.22 -6.78 -1.18
N ASN A 16 14.52 -6.82 0.12
CA ASN A 16 15.47 -7.76 0.72
C ASN A 16 14.98 -9.21 0.56
N LEU A 17 13.74 -9.48 0.96
CA LEU A 17 13.15 -10.81 0.77
C LEU A 17 13.08 -11.20 -0.72
N HIS A 18 12.73 -10.27 -1.61
CA HIS A 18 12.70 -10.53 -3.05
C HIS A 18 14.08 -10.96 -3.57
N ALA A 19 15.15 -10.25 -3.18
CA ALA A 19 16.50 -10.60 -3.55
C ALA A 19 16.89 -12.01 -3.04
N GLN A 20 16.51 -12.35 -1.81
CA GLN A 20 16.74 -13.69 -1.26
C GLN A 20 15.97 -14.77 -2.05
N VAL A 21 14.74 -14.51 -2.49
CA VAL A 21 14.00 -15.44 -3.36
C VAL A 21 14.68 -15.62 -4.71
N CYS A 22 15.20 -14.55 -5.31
CA CYS A 22 15.97 -14.65 -6.56
C CYS A 22 17.21 -15.53 -6.39
N LEU A 23 17.96 -15.33 -5.30
CA LEU A 23 19.13 -16.17 -4.98
C LEU A 23 18.74 -17.62 -4.74
N TRP A 24 17.68 -17.87 -3.97
CA TRP A 24 17.16 -19.21 -3.75
C TRP A 24 16.73 -19.90 -5.05
N ALA A 25 15.99 -19.20 -5.90
CA ALA A 25 15.50 -19.73 -7.17
C ALA A 25 16.67 -20.06 -8.12
N ALA A 26 17.73 -19.25 -8.12
CA ALA A 26 18.94 -19.50 -8.90
C ALA A 26 19.76 -20.69 -8.36
N ALA A 27 19.82 -20.86 -7.04
CA ALA A 27 20.64 -21.90 -6.40
C ALA A 27 19.91 -23.26 -6.24
N THR A 28 18.59 -23.32 -6.41
CA THR A 28 17.80 -24.53 -6.14
C THR A 28 17.49 -25.27 -7.46
N PRO A 29 18.07 -26.46 -7.72
CA PRO A 29 17.86 -27.17 -8.98
C PRO A 29 16.38 -27.46 -9.30
N LYS A 30 15.57 -27.74 -8.27
CA LYS A 30 14.13 -27.99 -8.41
C LYS A 30 13.30 -26.74 -8.72
N ALA A 31 13.87 -25.54 -8.57
CA ALA A 31 13.20 -24.28 -8.87
C ALA A 31 13.32 -23.87 -10.34
N GLY A 32 14.18 -24.53 -11.13
CA GLY A 32 14.34 -24.24 -12.56
C GLY A 32 13.03 -24.35 -13.35
N ASN A 33 12.83 -23.48 -14.34
CA ASN A 33 11.64 -23.44 -15.21
C ASN A 33 10.30 -23.34 -14.48
N ASN A 34 10.27 -22.66 -13.33
CA ASN A 34 9.04 -22.40 -12.58
C ASN A 34 8.75 -20.92 -12.43
N ILE A 35 7.46 -20.58 -12.43
CA ILE A 35 6.96 -19.27 -12.00
C ILE A 35 6.57 -19.37 -10.52
N PHE A 36 6.97 -18.37 -9.73
CA PHE A 36 6.63 -18.24 -8.31
C PHE A 36 6.02 -16.86 -8.06
N ASN A 37 5.01 -16.82 -7.19
CA ASN A 37 4.67 -15.56 -6.52
C ASN A 37 5.77 -15.25 -5.52
N VAL A 38 5.94 -13.97 -5.19
CA VAL A 38 6.80 -13.50 -4.11
C VAL A 38 5.97 -12.54 -3.27
N THR A 39 5.84 -12.82 -1.97
CA THR A 39 5.26 -11.95 -0.95
C THR A 39 5.97 -12.19 0.38
N ASN A 40 5.84 -11.24 1.31
CA ASN A 40 6.43 -11.26 2.65
C ASN A 40 6.02 -12.49 3.46
N GLY A 41 4.82 -13.01 3.20
CA GLY A 41 4.29 -14.23 3.79
C GLY A 41 3.28 -13.97 4.91
N ASP A 42 3.08 -12.71 5.29
CA ASP A 42 1.90 -12.18 5.97
C ASP A 42 0.92 -11.55 4.96
N THR A 43 -0.22 -11.10 5.47
CA THR A 43 -1.25 -10.37 4.73
C THR A 43 -1.56 -9.11 5.51
N GLU A 44 -1.60 -7.97 4.83
CA GLU A 44 -1.83 -6.68 5.46
C GLU A 44 -2.99 -5.93 4.80
N SER A 45 -3.56 -4.99 5.56
CA SER A 45 -4.55 -4.04 5.06
C SER A 45 -4.11 -2.62 5.40
N TRP A 46 -4.54 -1.64 4.60
CA TRP A 46 -4.18 -0.25 4.85
C TRP A 46 -4.77 0.28 6.15
N GLN A 47 -5.87 -0.27 6.65
CA GLN A 47 -6.40 0.09 7.97
C GLN A 47 -5.52 -0.38 9.12
N ASN A 48 -4.74 -1.45 8.93
CA ASN A 48 -3.76 -1.88 9.91
C ASN A 48 -2.46 -1.07 9.80
N LEU A 49 -1.99 -0.83 8.58
CA LEU A 49 -0.72 -0.12 8.33
C LEU A 49 -0.80 1.39 8.59
N TRP A 50 -1.90 2.03 8.21
CA TRP A 50 -2.03 3.50 8.25
C TRP A 50 -1.90 4.10 9.67
N PRO A 51 -2.52 3.52 10.73
CA PRO A 51 -2.29 4.00 12.09
C PRO A 51 -0.83 3.91 12.54
N ARG A 52 -0.13 2.84 12.15
CA ARG A 52 1.30 2.66 12.49
C ARG A 52 2.15 3.70 11.76
N LEU A 53 1.87 3.93 10.47
CA LEU A 53 2.53 4.96 9.67
C LEU A 53 2.31 6.36 10.25
N ALA A 54 1.06 6.70 10.59
CA ALA A 54 0.74 7.98 11.21
C ALA A 54 1.49 8.17 12.53
N ALA A 55 1.48 7.16 13.41
CA ALA A 55 2.16 7.22 14.70
C ALA A 55 3.69 7.40 14.56
N ARG A 56 4.32 6.76 13.56
CA ARG A 56 5.76 6.91 13.29
C ARG A 56 6.15 8.38 13.11
N PHE A 57 5.36 9.13 12.34
CA PHE A 57 5.60 10.55 12.04
C PHE A 57 4.92 11.51 13.03
N GLY A 58 4.43 11.03 14.19
CA GLY A 58 3.78 11.87 15.20
C GLY A 58 2.35 12.28 14.89
N CYS A 59 1.78 11.79 13.80
CA CYS A 59 0.42 12.06 13.38
C CYS A 59 -0.58 11.19 14.13
N ARG A 60 -1.84 11.64 14.16
CA ARG A 60 -2.97 10.90 14.73
C ARG A 60 -3.94 10.49 13.64
N THR A 61 -4.40 9.24 13.70
CA THR A 61 -5.48 8.77 12.85
C THR A 61 -6.83 9.23 13.42
N PRO A 62 -7.75 9.72 12.58
CA PRO A 62 -9.09 10.06 13.05
C PRO A 62 -9.86 8.82 13.49
N ASN A 63 -10.79 9.00 14.43
CA ASN A 63 -11.72 7.96 14.87
C ASN A 63 -13.18 8.47 14.71
N PRO A 64 -13.99 7.85 13.83
CA PRO A 64 -13.63 6.76 12.91
C PRO A 64 -12.67 7.20 11.79
N MET A 65 -11.84 6.27 11.29
CA MET A 65 -10.90 6.53 10.18
C MET A 65 -11.62 6.83 8.85
N PHE A 66 -12.81 6.26 8.68
CA PHE A 66 -13.66 6.35 7.50
C PHE A 66 -15.06 6.87 7.89
N PRO A 67 -15.20 8.14 8.30
CA PRO A 67 -16.44 8.67 8.90
C PRO A 67 -17.63 8.67 7.94
N ASN A 68 -17.39 8.76 6.64
CA ASN A 68 -18.42 8.76 5.62
C ASN A 68 -18.48 7.44 4.82
N GLY A 69 -17.71 6.43 5.25
CA GLY A 69 -17.42 5.25 4.45
C GLY A 69 -16.02 5.29 3.85
N GLY A 70 -15.64 4.19 3.21
CA GLY A 70 -14.31 3.98 2.61
C GLY A 70 -14.38 3.22 1.29
N ALA A 71 -15.49 3.39 0.58
CA ALA A 71 -15.81 2.71 -0.67
C ALA A 71 -16.18 3.73 -1.75
N ALA A 72 -16.24 3.27 -3.00
CA ALA A 72 -16.73 4.07 -4.11
C ALA A 72 -18.09 4.73 -3.77
N ASP A 73 -18.29 5.94 -4.29
CA ASP A 73 -19.52 6.74 -4.15
C ASP A 73 -19.87 7.18 -2.73
N THR A 74 -18.99 6.91 -1.75
CA THR A 74 -19.10 7.49 -0.41
C THR A 74 -18.55 8.93 -0.39
N LYS A 75 -19.00 9.75 0.57
CA LYS A 75 -18.45 11.10 0.72
C LYS A 75 -16.98 11.00 1.18
N GLY A 76 -16.11 11.86 0.65
CA GLY A 76 -14.72 11.98 1.07
C GLY A 76 -14.53 12.41 2.53
N TYR A 77 -13.29 12.68 2.94
CA TYR A 77 -13.00 13.08 4.32
C TYR A 77 -13.05 14.61 4.50
N LYS A 78 -13.96 15.10 5.35
CA LYS A 78 -14.20 16.55 5.58
C LYS A 78 -14.51 17.29 4.27
N ASP A 79 -13.84 18.42 4.05
CA ASP A 79 -13.95 19.27 2.85
C ASP A 79 -12.78 19.03 1.89
N TYR A 80 -11.98 17.98 2.13
CA TYR A 80 -10.92 17.59 1.21
C TYR A 80 -11.50 16.90 -0.01
N GLU A 81 -10.86 17.12 -1.15
CA GLU A 81 -11.26 16.49 -2.41
C GLU A 81 -10.96 14.98 -2.38
N SER A 82 -12.00 14.17 -2.58
CA SER A 82 -11.87 12.73 -2.82
C SER A 82 -11.62 12.44 -4.30
N SER A 83 -11.10 11.24 -4.59
CA SER A 83 -10.97 10.72 -5.94
C SER A 83 -11.67 9.39 -6.12
N ILE A 84 -12.23 9.19 -7.32
CA ILE A 84 -12.79 7.92 -7.76
C ILE A 84 -12.40 7.67 -9.22
N ALA A 85 -11.76 6.54 -9.49
CA ALA A 85 -11.51 6.05 -10.83
C ALA A 85 -12.19 4.69 -11.00
N ARG A 86 -13.04 4.56 -12.03
CA ARG A 86 -13.67 3.29 -12.41
C ARG A 86 -12.88 2.67 -13.54
N MET A 87 -12.45 1.43 -13.34
CA MET A 87 -11.68 0.73 -14.36
C MET A 87 -12.62 0.17 -15.45
N PRO A 88 -12.20 0.19 -16.73
CA PRO A 88 -13.02 -0.33 -17.84
C PRO A 88 -13.11 -1.87 -17.86
N ASN A 89 -12.30 -2.54 -17.03
CA ASN A 89 -12.21 -4.00 -16.98
C ASN A 89 -13.31 -4.58 -16.08
N LYS A 90 -13.60 -5.87 -16.23
CA LYS A 90 -14.47 -6.59 -15.30
C LYS A 90 -13.78 -6.77 -13.94
N HIS A 91 -14.57 -6.82 -12.86
CA HIS A 91 -14.05 -7.09 -11.53
C HIS A 91 -13.22 -8.40 -11.52
N PRO A 92 -12.06 -8.47 -10.85
CA PRO A 92 -11.21 -9.67 -10.84
C PRO A 92 -11.92 -10.95 -10.41
N LEU A 93 -12.98 -10.82 -9.59
CA LEU A 93 -13.86 -11.92 -9.19
C LEU A 93 -14.44 -12.66 -10.39
N SER A 94 -14.76 -11.95 -11.49
CA SER A 94 -15.37 -12.52 -12.69
C SER A 94 -14.51 -13.61 -13.33
N ALA A 95 -13.18 -13.52 -13.18
CA ALA A 95 -12.25 -14.47 -13.79
C ALA A 95 -12.34 -15.89 -13.19
N ARG A 96 -12.83 -16.03 -11.96
CA ARG A 96 -12.93 -17.32 -11.26
C ARG A 96 -14.30 -17.60 -10.66
N ALA A 97 -15.29 -16.75 -10.90
CA ALA A 97 -16.60 -16.80 -10.24
C ALA A 97 -17.25 -18.19 -10.30
N ALA A 98 -17.21 -18.85 -11.47
CA ALA A 98 -17.74 -20.21 -11.62
C ALA A 98 -16.96 -21.26 -10.83
N ASN A 99 -15.63 -21.17 -10.83
CA ASN A 99 -14.76 -22.15 -10.17
C ASN A 99 -14.83 -22.09 -8.65
N ILE A 100 -15.15 -20.91 -8.09
CA ILE A 100 -15.25 -20.71 -6.64
C ILE A 100 -16.70 -20.62 -6.15
N GLY A 101 -17.68 -20.90 -7.01
CA GLY A 101 -19.09 -20.99 -6.62
C GLY A 101 -19.81 -19.66 -6.38
N VAL A 102 -19.28 -18.54 -6.89
CA VAL A 102 -19.83 -17.19 -6.72
C VAL A 102 -20.36 -16.59 -8.02
N SER A 103 -20.71 -17.43 -8.99
CA SER A 103 -21.29 -16.99 -10.28
C SER A 103 -22.59 -16.20 -10.14
N SER A 104 -23.33 -16.36 -9.05
CA SER A 104 -24.56 -15.61 -8.78
C SER A 104 -24.32 -14.30 -8.02
N ASP A 105 -23.09 -14.03 -7.58
CA ASP A 105 -22.77 -12.80 -6.87
C ASP A 105 -22.86 -11.61 -7.83
N PRO A 106 -23.68 -10.58 -7.54
CA PRO A 106 -23.84 -9.44 -8.43
C PRO A 106 -22.53 -8.64 -8.60
N SER A 107 -21.64 -8.64 -7.61
CA SER A 107 -20.39 -7.87 -7.64
C SER A 107 -19.41 -8.31 -8.72
N LYS A 108 -19.61 -9.49 -9.32
CA LYS A 108 -18.79 -9.95 -10.45
C LYS A 108 -18.96 -9.09 -11.71
N GLU A 109 -20.10 -8.41 -11.85
CA GLU A 109 -20.39 -7.54 -12.99
C GLU A 109 -20.01 -6.08 -12.70
N ASP A 110 -19.65 -5.75 -11.46
CA ASP A 110 -19.19 -4.42 -11.10
C ASP A 110 -17.86 -4.09 -11.80
N SER A 111 -17.63 -2.79 -12.01
CA SER A 111 -16.32 -2.30 -12.42
C SER A 111 -15.45 -2.15 -11.17
N PRO A 112 -14.20 -2.64 -11.17
CA PRO A 112 -13.27 -2.37 -10.09
C PRO A 112 -13.03 -0.87 -9.95
N THR A 113 -12.89 -0.41 -8.71
CA THR A 113 -12.72 1.02 -8.42
C THR A 113 -11.45 1.32 -7.64
N LEU A 114 -10.89 2.50 -7.93
CA LEU A 114 -9.88 3.15 -7.11
C LEU A 114 -10.56 4.33 -6.41
N PHE A 115 -10.77 4.23 -5.11
CA PHE A 115 -11.38 5.28 -4.31
C PHE A 115 -10.42 5.76 -3.21
N SER A 116 -10.18 7.06 -3.14
CA SER A 116 -9.45 7.68 -2.02
C SER A 116 -10.31 8.75 -1.36
N GLN A 117 -10.43 8.68 -0.04
CA GLN A 117 -11.16 9.70 0.74
C GLN A 117 -10.53 11.10 0.61
N ILE A 118 -9.23 11.15 0.33
CA ILE A 118 -8.44 12.34 0.01
C ILE A 118 -7.60 11.97 -1.20
N ASP A 119 -7.71 12.73 -2.29
CA ASP A 119 -6.95 12.55 -3.53
C ASP A 119 -5.46 12.81 -3.28
N PRO A 120 -4.57 11.79 -3.38
CA PRO A 120 -3.14 11.97 -3.10
C PRO A 120 -2.46 12.95 -4.05
N GLN A 121 -2.85 12.96 -5.33
CA GLN A 121 -2.24 13.81 -6.36
C GLN A 121 -2.62 15.27 -6.17
N LYS A 122 -3.88 15.54 -5.81
CA LYS A 122 -4.30 16.91 -5.50
C LYS A 122 -3.71 17.39 -4.19
N CYS A 123 -3.67 16.52 -3.17
CA CYS A 123 -3.10 16.81 -1.86
C CYS A 123 -1.63 17.23 -1.96
N SER A 124 -0.82 16.50 -2.71
CA SER A 124 0.60 16.84 -2.91
C SER A 124 0.82 18.19 -3.62
N ALA A 125 -0.15 18.64 -4.41
CA ALA A 125 -0.12 19.93 -5.09
C ALA A 125 -0.60 21.12 -4.24
N TRP A 126 -1.19 20.89 -3.06
CA TRP A 126 -1.69 21.99 -2.23
C TRP A 126 -0.57 22.87 -1.67
N ALA A 127 -0.84 24.17 -1.56
CA ALA A 127 0.15 25.15 -1.14
C ALA A 127 0.59 24.94 0.32
N ASP A 128 -0.33 24.58 1.21
CA ASP A 128 -0.05 24.29 2.61
C ASP A 128 0.80 23.02 2.78
N VAL A 129 0.52 21.97 2.01
CA VAL A 129 1.33 20.73 1.98
C VAL A 129 2.75 21.02 1.50
N ASN A 130 2.90 21.74 0.38
CA ASN A 130 4.21 22.12 -0.14
C ASN A 130 4.98 23.06 0.81
N ASN A 131 4.29 23.99 1.46
CA ASN A 131 4.90 24.87 2.46
C ASN A 131 5.32 24.11 3.72
N ALA A 132 4.53 23.13 4.17
CA ALA A 132 4.86 22.27 5.30
C ALA A 132 6.08 21.40 4.98
N TRP A 133 6.09 20.76 3.80
CA TRP A 133 7.24 20.00 3.33
C TRP A 133 8.49 20.87 3.21
N GLY A 134 8.38 22.08 2.63
CA GLY A 134 9.49 23.02 2.52
C GLY A 134 10.13 23.37 3.87
N LYS A 135 9.33 23.58 4.92
CA LYS A 135 9.83 23.81 6.28
C LYS A 135 10.61 22.62 6.83
N VAL A 136 10.09 21.41 6.65
CA VAL A 136 10.75 20.18 7.10
C VAL A 136 12.04 19.97 6.33
N ARG A 137 11.99 20.02 5.00
CA ARG A 137 13.15 19.90 4.11
C ARG A 137 14.25 20.89 4.48
N ASP A 138 13.93 22.17 4.59
CA ASP A 138 14.94 23.21 4.86
C ASP A 138 15.55 23.07 6.25
N LYS A 139 14.77 22.61 7.25
CA LYS A 139 15.25 22.37 8.61
C LYS A 139 16.22 21.18 8.70
N TYR A 140 15.97 20.12 7.93
CA TYR A 140 16.74 18.88 7.99
C TYR A 140 17.75 18.72 6.84
N GLY A 141 17.74 19.61 5.83
CA GLY A 141 18.62 19.52 4.67
C GLY A 141 18.26 18.39 3.71
N LEU A 142 16.96 18.09 3.54
CA LEU A 142 16.51 16.90 2.80
C LEU A 142 16.65 17.04 1.28
N ASP A 143 16.83 15.91 0.59
CA ASP A 143 16.88 15.84 -0.88
C ASP A 143 15.53 16.21 -1.52
N GLN A 144 15.51 17.34 -2.23
CA GLN A 144 14.34 17.78 -2.99
C GLN A 144 14.11 16.96 -4.26
N THR A 145 15.16 16.41 -4.87
CA THR A 145 15.05 15.76 -6.19
C THR A 145 14.22 14.49 -6.13
N THR A 146 14.22 13.81 -4.98
CA THR A 146 13.37 12.65 -4.75
C THR A 146 11.91 13.04 -4.53
N TRP A 147 11.63 14.17 -3.85
CA TRP A 147 10.26 14.69 -3.70
C TRP A 147 9.63 15.09 -5.03
N ASP A 148 10.43 15.64 -5.94
CA ASP A 148 9.95 16.07 -7.27
C ASP A 148 9.58 14.90 -8.19
N LYS A 149 9.95 13.66 -7.82
CA LYS A 149 9.51 12.45 -8.51
C LYS A 149 8.11 12.08 -8.02
N ASP A 150 7.10 12.62 -8.70
CA ASP A 150 5.71 12.35 -8.37
C ASP A 150 5.39 10.85 -8.54
N THR A 151 4.99 10.20 -7.43
CA THR A 151 4.47 8.83 -7.40
C THR A 151 3.03 8.77 -6.90
N CYS A 152 2.31 9.90 -6.90
CA CYS A 152 0.94 9.99 -6.37
C CYS A 152 -0.04 9.07 -7.07
N ASP A 153 0.10 8.87 -8.40
CA ASP A 153 -0.74 7.93 -9.16
C ASP A 153 -0.58 6.50 -8.65
N PHE A 154 0.65 6.08 -8.33
CA PHE A 154 0.91 4.76 -7.77
C PHE A 154 0.35 4.63 -6.35
N ILE A 155 0.46 5.69 -5.53
CA ILE A 155 -0.14 5.71 -4.19
C ILE A 155 -1.67 5.62 -4.27
N ALA A 156 -2.30 6.39 -5.17
CA ALA A 156 -3.74 6.34 -5.40
C ALA A 156 -4.18 4.94 -5.86
N PHE A 157 -3.41 4.29 -6.72
CA PHE A 157 -3.63 2.90 -7.09
C PHE A 157 -3.42 1.94 -5.91
N ALA A 158 -2.36 2.08 -5.12
CA ALA A 158 -2.06 1.14 -4.04
C ALA A 158 -3.07 1.21 -2.89
N LEU A 159 -3.48 2.44 -2.52
CA LEU A 159 -4.41 2.72 -1.41
C LEU A 159 -5.88 2.62 -1.80
N GLY A 160 -6.21 2.93 -3.06
CA GLY A 160 -7.60 3.14 -3.46
C GLY A 160 -8.36 1.89 -3.90
N ARG A 161 -7.70 0.75 -4.11
CA ARG A 161 -8.34 -0.45 -4.66
C ARG A 161 -9.43 -1.01 -3.74
N ASP A 162 -10.57 -1.33 -4.34
CA ASP A 162 -11.67 -2.04 -3.68
C ASP A 162 -11.55 -3.59 -3.76
N TRP A 163 -10.49 -4.11 -4.39
CA TRP A 163 -10.21 -5.55 -4.44
C TRP A 163 -8.87 -5.93 -3.78
N SER A 164 -8.83 -7.13 -3.21
CA SER A 164 -7.65 -7.71 -2.60
C SER A 164 -6.66 -8.27 -3.63
N CYS A 165 -5.36 -8.15 -3.34
CA CYS A 165 -4.27 -8.77 -4.11
C CYS A 165 -3.43 -9.64 -3.17
N VAL A 166 -3.82 -10.91 -3.00
CA VAL A 166 -3.13 -11.86 -2.11
C VAL A 166 -2.41 -12.93 -2.92
N GLY A 167 -1.10 -13.01 -2.75
CA GLY A 167 -0.23 -14.00 -3.39
C GLY A 167 0.03 -15.21 -2.48
N SER A 168 0.03 -16.42 -3.05
CA SER A 168 0.40 -17.63 -2.32
C SER A 168 1.87 -17.99 -2.53
N MET A 169 2.63 -18.10 -1.44
CA MET A 169 4.00 -18.61 -1.41
C MET A 169 4.09 -20.15 -1.34
N SER A 170 2.95 -20.85 -1.34
CA SER A 170 2.90 -22.31 -1.10
C SER A 170 3.74 -23.12 -2.08
N LYS A 171 3.83 -22.69 -3.35
CA LYS A 171 4.67 -23.37 -4.35
C LYS A 171 6.16 -23.28 -4.01
N ALA A 172 6.64 -22.09 -3.64
CA ALA A 172 8.03 -21.90 -3.21
C ALA A 172 8.31 -22.70 -1.92
N ARG A 173 7.38 -22.67 -0.95
CA ARG A 173 7.50 -23.45 0.30
C ARG A 173 7.60 -24.97 0.08
N LYS A 174 6.83 -25.51 -0.88
CA LYS A 174 6.94 -26.93 -1.29
C LYS A 174 8.31 -27.29 -1.89
N LEU A 175 9.05 -26.28 -2.37
CA LEU A 175 10.43 -26.41 -2.87
C LEU A 175 11.46 -25.91 -1.86
N CYS A 176 11.11 -25.97 -0.57
CA CYS A 176 11.96 -25.66 0.58
C CYS A 176 12.32 -24.18 0.78
N TRP A 177 11.63 -23.23 0.11
CA TRP A 177 11.72 -21.82 0.51
C TRP A 177 11.01 -21.59 1.85
N ASN A 178 11.75 -21.13 2.86
CA ASN A 178 11.19 -20.86 4.19
C ASN A 178 11.27 -19.38 4.60
N GLY A 179 11.75 -18.50 3.72
CA GLY A 179 11.86 -17.07 4.03
C GLY A 179 10.50 -16.44 4.31
N TYR A 180 10.54 -15.45 5.19
CA TYR A 180 9.43 -14.67 5.69
C TYR A 180 9.98 -13.32 6.12
N ALA A 181 9.18 -12.27 5.94
CA ALA A 181 9.44 -10.96 6.50
C ALA A 181 8.13 -10.43 7.10
N ASP A 182 8.21 -9.78 8.26
CA ASP A 182 7.09 -8.98 8.77
C ASP A 182 7.02 -7.70 7.93
N THR A 183 5.84 -7.40 7.39
CA THR A 183 5.66 -6.28 6.47
C THR A 183 5.91 -4.93 7.15
N TRP A 184 5.58 -4.79 8.43
CA TRP A 184 5.84 -3.53 9.14
C TRP A 184 7.33 -3.36 9.43
N ASP A 185 8.02 -4.42 9.83
CA ASP A 185 9.47 -4.36 10.08
C ASP A 185 10.24 -3.99 8.80
N GLU A 186 9.90 -4.58 7.64
CA GLU A 186 10.50 -4.20 6.34
C GLU A 186 10.21 -2.73 5.98
N LEU A 187 9.00 -2.23 6.26
CA LEU A 187 8.68 -0.81 6.05
C LEU A 187 9.53 0.09 6.96
N VAL A 188 9.74 -0.31 8.21
CA VAL A 188 10.62 0.42 9.14
C VAL A 188 12.05 0.44 8.63
N GLU A 189 12.60 -0.68 8.15
CA GLU A 189 13.93 -0.72 7.55
C GLU A 189 14.05 0.22 6.34
N VAL A 190 13.02 0.28 5.49
CA VAL A 190 12.97 1.23 4.36
C VAL A 190 12.98 2.66 4.86
N PHE A 191 12.15 3.01 5.84
CA PHE A 191 12.15 4.38 6.40
C PHE A 191 13.50 4.75 7.01
N GLU A 192 14.12 3.85 7.76
CA GLU A 192 15.45 4.07 8.33
C GLU A 192 16.54 4.23 7.27
N ALA A 193 16.44 3.51 6.15
CA ALA A 193 17.33 3.71 5.01
C ALA A 193 17.12 5.11 4.40
N LEU A 194 15.87 5.52 4.17
CA LEU A 194 15.55 6.85 3.63
C LEU A 194 15.96 7.99 4.58
N GLU A 195 15.92 7.78 5.89
CA GLU A 195 16.41 8.72 6.89
C GLU A 195 17.94 8.86 6.86
N LYS A 196 18.68 7.76 6.60
CA LYS A 196 20.15 7.78 6.47
C LYS A 196 20.62 8.47 5.20
N GLU A 197 19.82 8.44 4.15
CA GLU A 197 20.11 9.05 2.85
C GLU A 197 19.57 10.49 2.75
N ASP A 198 19.15 11.10 3.86
CA ASP A 198 18.58 12.46 3.93
C ASP A 198 17.37 12.67 2.99
N ILE A 199 16.64 11.60 2.67
CA ILE A 199 15.38 11.67 1.89
C ILE A 199 14.21 11.97 2.84
N LEU A 200 14.23 11.38 4.04
CA LEU A 200 13.25 11.62 5.10
C LEU A 200 13.92 12.21 6.34
N PRO A 201 13.21 13.03 7.13
CA PRO A 201 13.74 13.50 8.40
C PRO A 201 13.75 12.36 9.43
N PRO A 202 14.71 12.33 10.37
CA PRO A 202 14.70 11.35 11.45
C PRO A 202 13.41 11.43 12.27
N ALA A 203 12.66 10.33 12.35
CA ALA A 203 11.29 10.34 12.87
C ALA A 203 11.18 10.87 14.32
N GLU A 204 12.12 10.49 15.20
CA GLU A 204 12.15 10.98 16.59
C GLU A 204 12.41 12.48 16.68
N ARG A 205 13.26 13.02 15.82
CA ARG A 205 13.52 14.48 15.78
C ARG A 205 12.32 15.22 15.23
N LEU A 206 11.70 14.70 14.16
CA LEU A 206 10.48 15.26 13.59
C LEU A 206 9.39 15.43 14.66
N LYS A 207 9.14 14.39 15.45
CA LYS A 207 8.14 14.40 16.54
C LYS A 207 8.45 15.36 17.69
N ALA A 208 9.73 15.64 17.94
CA ALA A 208 10.12 16.59 18.99
C ALA A 208 10.02 18.04 18.50
N ASP A 209 10.21 18.24 17.20
CA ASP A 209 10.30 19.54 16.56
C ASP A 209 8.95 20.12 16.09
N PHE A 210 7.93 19.27 15.92
CA PHE A 210 6.59 19.60 15.41
C PHE A 210 5.50 18.89 16.20
#